data_AF-A0A7C2E0U5-F1
#
_entry.id   AF-A0A7C2E0U5-F1
#
_cell.length_a   1.000
_cell.length_b   1.000
_cell.length_c   1.000
_cell.angle_alpha   90.00
_cell.angle_beta   90.00
_cell.angle_gamma   90.00
#
_symmetry.space_group_name_H-M   'P 1'
#
loop_
_entity.id
_entity.type
_entity.pdbx_description
1 polymer ?
#
loop_
_entity_poly.entity_id
_entity_poly.type
_entity_poly.pdbx_seq_one_letter_code
_entity_poly.pdbx_strand_id
1 'polypeptide(L)'
;MAGDELLQLLRGPHPPPVPADAGGALGGGDAALLGAAALPRSLPGAARDAHRRGARAPAGLEVHGVAQRVQRRADPHAAPAPHRRPDAAAARGSGGLRARRHRGPRRALLPGAPPGVTRAGPAVTAASPLAAASSGGVLVLTAEEVAGLLDPAAAVEAVEALFAAEAAGRVRVPARLTVETGQGWFRVMPGVLQDGEVPLAGAKVMALAQGTGLTYLLLLYDAGTGRLLALMDASTLTQRRTGAVTAAFVRFAFPTGVGRLGLFGSGFEAQGQFEAIAQAVAVEAAVVYSPRAERRERFAREMSERLGVAVGAVGDPQAVAAASLVVLATRAPRPVVEGAWFAPGTVIVSIGATRPDLREVDETTVRRAGRVLVDHRDQALQESGDVRAALAAGIIGEADVVAVGRVLAGEVPLRTGELVLFKPSGTAAQDLAVARVVYARARARGVGRTVDGFLTVKPR
;
A
#
# COMPACT_ATOMS: atom_id res chain seq x y z
N MET A 1 5.87 -15.12 -49.77
CA MET A 1 4.63 -15.81 -49.36
C MET A 1 4.13 -15.18 -48.08
N ALA A 2 2.84 -14.87 -48.06
CA ALA A 2 2.21 -13.86 -47.22
C ALA A 2 1.87 -14.37 -45.80
N GLY A 3 1.67 -13.43 -44.87
CA GLY A 3 1.45 -13.62 -43.43
C GLY A 3 0.22 -14.42 -42.99
N ASP A 4 -0.45 -15.14 -43.90
CA ASP A 4 -1.57 -16.04 -43.56
C ASP A 4 -1.10 -17.39 -43.01
N GLU A 5 0.13 -17.84 -43.32
CA GLU A 5 0.67 -19.10 -42.78
C GLU A 5 1.05 -19.00 -41.29
N LEU A 6 1.40 -17.80 -40.80
CA LEU A 6 1.74 -17.59 -39.39
C LEU A 6 0.50 -17.56 -38.47
N LEU A 7 -0.68 -17.23 -39.02
CA LEU A 7 -1.95 -17.20 -38.30
C LEU A 7 -2.57 -18.59 -38.11
N GLN A 8 -2.20 -19.57 -38.95
CA GLN A 8 -2.67 -20.96 -38.82
C GLN A 8 -1.90 -21.75 -37.74
N LEU A 9 -0.66 -21.38 -37.44
CA LEU A 9 0.16 -22.01 -36.38
C LEU A 9 -0.23 -21.60 -34.94
N LEU A 10 -0.94 -20.49 -34.77
CA LEU A 10 -1.40 -19.99 -33.46
C LEU A 10 -2.80 -20.50 -33.05
N ARG A 11 -3.49 -21.23 -33.94
CA ARG A 11 -4.77 -21.87 -33.63
C ARG A 11 -4.51 -23.33 -33.26
N GLY A 12 -4.22 -23.57 -31.97
CA GLY A 12 -4.20 -24.93 -31.42
C GLY A 12 -5.52 -25.67 -31.62
N PRO A 13 -5.55 -27.01 -31.48
CA PRO A 13 -6.74 -27.80 -31.76
C PRO A 13 -7.90 -27.42 -30.82
N HIS A 14 -9.10 -27.28 -31.40
CA HIS A 14 -10.33 -27.07 -30.65
C HIS A 14 -10.57 -28.24 -29.66
N PRO A 15 -10.99 -27.98 -28.41
CA PRO A 15 -11.43 -29.05 -27.53
C PRO A 15 -12.76 -29.65 -28.05
N PRO A 16 -13.02 -30.95 -27.78
CA PRO A 16 -14.25 -31.61 -28.21
C PRO A 16 -15.47 -31.04 -27.47
N PRO A 17 -16.68 -31.15 -28.05
CA PRO A 17 -17.90 -30.68 -27.40
C PRO A 17 -18.23 -31.53 -26.17
N VAL A 18 -18.62 -30.85 -25.08
CA VAL A 18 -19.10 -31.47 -23.84
C VAL A 18 -20.55 -31.94 -24.06
N PRO A 19 -20.92 -33.19 -23.72
CA PRO A 19 -22.28 -33.67 -23.83
C PRO A 19 -23.20 -33.01 -22.79
N ALA A 20 -24.44 -32.73 -23.21
CA ALA A 20 -25.53 -32.32 -22.33
C ALA A 20 -25.97 -33.51 -21.45
N ASP A 21 -26.41 -33.18 -20.24
CA ASP A 21 -27.03 -34.03 -19.21
C ASP A 21 -26.10 -34.81 -18.26
N ALA A 22 -25.78 -34.14 -17.14
CA ALA A 22 -25.76 -34.77 -15.81
C ALA A 22 -25.96 -33.67 -14.75
N GLY A 23 -27.14 -33.64 -14.12
CA GLY A 23 -27.43 -32.79 -12.97
C GLY A 23 -26.65 -33.24 -11.73
N GLY A 24 -26.07 -32.29 -11.00
CA GLY A 24 -25.35 -32.57 -9.75
C GLY A 24 -24.61 -31.36 -9.20
N ALA A 25 -25.33 -30.54 -8.43
CA ALA A 25 -24.89 -29.61 -7.38
C ALA A 25 -23.43 -29.11 -7.37
N LEU A 26 -23.19 -27.85 -7.77
CA LEU A 26 -22.14 -26.99 -7.20
C LEU A 26 -22.60 -25.51 -7.21
N GLY A 27 -22.34 -24.83 -6.10
CA GLY A 27 -22.92 -23.54 -5.70
C GLY A 27 -22.61 -22.37 -6.62
N GLY A 28 -23.68 -21.73 -7.09
CA GLY A 28 -23.63 -20.47 -7.81
C GLY A 28 -23.62 -19.28 -6.87
N GLY A 29 -22.79 -18.28 -7.19
CA GLY A 29 -22.84 -16.98 -6.52
C GLY A 29 -21.66 -16.08 -6.80
N ASP A 30 -21.43 -15.67 -8.05
CA ASP A 30 -20.84 -14.36 -8.37
C ASP A 30 -20.97 -14.07 -9.87
N ALA A 31 -22.15 -13.61 -10.28
CA ALA A 31 -22.38 -12.99 -11.57
C ALA A 31 -23.54 -11.99 -11.45
N ALA A 32 -23.29 -10.82 -10.86
CA ALA A 32 -24.17 -9.65 -11.02
C ALA A 32 -23.45 -8.37 -10.59
N LEU A 33 -23.11 -7.53 -11.57
CA LEU A 33 -23.45 -6.08 -11.64
C LEU A 33 -22.51 -5.36 -12.61
N LEU A 34 -22.83 -5.46 -13.90
CA LEU A 34 -22.56 -4.42 -14.89
C LEU A 34 -23.90 -4.09 -15.57
N GLY A 35 -24.38 -2.87 -15.36
CA GLY A 35 -25.52 -2.25 -16.04
C GLY A 35 -25.51 -0.77 -15.69
N ALA A 36 -25.71 0.19 -16.59
CA ALA A 36 -26.43 0.15 -17.85
C ALA A 36 -25.97 1.29 -18.79
N ALA A 37 -26.09 1.08 -20.11
CA ALA A 37 -26.49 2.10 -21.09
C ALA A 37 -26.64 1.46 -22.48
N ALA A 38 -27.87 1.19 -22.92
CA ALA A 38 -28.22 1.09 -24.33
C ALA A 38 -29.71 1.37 -24.54
N LEU A 39 -30.00 2.34 -25.40
CA LEU A 39 -31.34 2.76 -25.86
C LEU A 39 -31.87 1.80 -26.95
N PRO A 40 -33.19 1.74 -27.20
CA PRO A 40 -33.81 0.76 -28.11
C PRO A 40 -34.07 1.28 -29.54
N ARG A 41 -34.11 0.35 -30.50
CA ARG A 41 -34.79 0.40 -31.82
C ARG A 41 -35.43 -1.00 -32.00
N SER A 42 -36.61 -1.27 -32.56
CA SER A 42 -37.70 -0.51 -33.21
C SER A 42 -38.88 -1.48 -33.49
N LEU A 43 -40.13 -1.10 -33.13
CA LEU A 43 -41.49 -1.22 -33.77
C LEU A 43 -41.96 -2.53 -34.50
N PRO A 44 -43.29 -2.78 -34.77
CA PRO A 44 -44.42 -1.82 -34.88
C PRO A 44 -45.82 -2.23 -34.32
N GLY A 45 -46.75 -1.26 -34.23
CA GLY A 45 -48.18 -1.55 -34.08
C GLY A 45 -49.13 -0.35 -33.81
N ALA A 46 -49.72 0.19 -34.89
CA ALA A 46 -51.06 0.77 -35.03
C ALA A 46 -51.57 1.99 -34.19
N ALA A 47 -51.83 3.07 -34.95
CA ALA A 47 -53.12 3.79 -35.08
C ALA A 47 -53.54 4.94 -34.12
N ARG A 48 -53.68 6.12 -34.78
CA ARG A 48 -54.75 7.16 -34.72
C ARG A 48 -54.58 8.41 -33.83
N ASP A 49 -54.74 9.54 -34.54
CA ASP A 49 -55.32 10.85 -34.22
C ASP A 49 -54.72 11.71 -33.07
N ALA A 50 -54.84 13.02 -33.01
CA ALA A 50 -54.90 14.16 -33.93
C ALA A 50 -54.98 15.39 -32.99
N HIS A 51 -54.09 16.39 -33.11
CA HIS A 51 -54.43 17.84 -33.04
C HIS A 51 -53.23 18.79 -32.98
N ARG A 52 -53.51 20.01 -33.44
CA ARG A 52 -52.66 21.13 -33.86
C ARG A 52 -52.25 22.10 -32.74
N ARG A 53 -51.32 23.00 -33.12
CA ARG A 53 -50.95 24.36 -32.63
C ARG A 53 -49.76 24.31 -31.65
N GLY A 54 -48.61 24.99 -31.80
CA GLY A 54 -48.19 26.10 -32.65
C GLY A 54 -48.01 27.38 -31.82
N ALA A 55 -46.79 27.68 -31.34
CA ALA A 55 -46.18 29.04 -31.25
C ALA A 55 -44.86 29.11 -30.40
N ARG A 56 -43.81 29.59 -31.08
CA ARG A 56 -42.69 30.50 -30.69
C ARG A 56 -41.70 30.20 -29.53
N ALA A 57 -40.41 30.37 -29.88
CA ALA A 57 -39.21 30.45 -29.04
C ALA A 57 -39.02 31.87 -28.40
N PRO A 58 -38.05 32.12 -27.49
CA PRO A 58 -36.62 32.20 -27.86
C PRO A 58 -35.54 31.77 -26.81
N ALA A 59 -34.33 31.57 -27.35
CA ALA A 59 -32.99 31.92 -26.84
C ALA A 59 -32.35 31.25 -25.59
N GLY A 60 -31.22 30.57 -25.87
CA GLY A 60 -29.91 30.86 -25.24
C GLY A 60 -29.42 29.93 -24.12
N LEU A 61 -28.47 29.03 -24.41
CA LEU A 61 -27.03 29.20 -24.13
C LEU A 61 -26.27 27.91 -24.47
N GLU A 62 -25.32 27.99 -25.41
CA GLU A 62 -24.34 26.94 -25.73
C GLU A 62 -23.08 27.10 -24.87
N VAL A 63 -22.45 25.99 -24.48
CA VAL A 63 -20.99 25.91 -24.31
C VAL A 63 -20.48 24.55 -24.83
N HIS A 64 -19.74 24.62 -25.95
CA HIS A 64 -18.85 23.59 -26.50
C HIS A 64 -17.69 23.28 -25.51
N GLY A 65 -17.13 22.07 -25.36
CA GLY A 65 -16.85 21.04 -26.33
C GLY A 65 -15.42 21.21 -26.87
N VAL A 66 -14.40 20.55 -26.28
CA VAL A 66 -13.12 20.30 -26.97
C VAL A 66 -12.55 18.95 -26.56
N ALA A 67 -12.60 18.02 -27.52
CA ALA A 67 -11.66 16.92 -27.65
C ALA A 67 -10.87 17.17 -28.93
N GLN A 68 -9.56 16.90 -28.95
CA GLN A 68 -8.94 15.98 -29.90
C GLN A 68 -7.41 15.91 -29.76
N ARG A 69 -6.90 14.76 -30.19
CA ARG A 69 -5.58 14.18 -30.00
C ARG A 69 -4.51 14.83 -30.88
N VAL A 70 -3.28 14.80 -30.38
CA VAL A 70 -2.05 15.09 -31.11
C VAL A 70 -1.45 13.77 -31.65
N GLN A 71 -1.12 13.77 -32.94
CA GLN A 71 -0.08 12.94 -33.56
C GLN A 71 0.78 13.84 -34.43
N ARG A 72 2.10 13.84 -34.23
CA ARG A 72 3.12 13.67 -35.30
C ARG A 72 4.54 13.69 -34.73
N ARG A 73 5.39 12.90 -35.39
CA ARG A 73 6.80 12.57 -35.14
C ARG A 73 7.74 13.79 -35.14
N ALA A 74 8.87 13.64 -34.45
CA ALA A 74 10.08 14.44 -34.65
C ALA A 74 11.19 13.54 -35.24
N ASP A 75 11.98 14.08 -36.18
CA ASP A 75 13.30 13.56 -36.57
C ASP A 75 14.39 14.54 -36.09
N PRO A 76 15.62 14.06 -35.86
CA PRO A 76 16.67 14.72 -35.10
C PRO A 76 17.62 15.52 -36.00
N HIS A 77 18.09 16.68 -35.55
CA HIS A 77 19.41 17.28 -35.84
C HIS A 77 19.38 18.78 -35.48
N ALA A 78 20.03 19.17 -34.37
CA ALA A 78 20.75 20.44 -34.24
C ALA A 78 21.47 20.50 -32.87
N ALA A 79 22.78 20.71 -32.91
CA ALA A 79 23.67 20.84 -31.76
C ALA A 79 23.46 22.15 -30.97
N PRO A 80 23.84 22.22 -29.67
CA PRO A 80 23.93 23.49 -28.96
C PRO A 80 25.38 23.93 -28.68
N ALA A 81 25.64 25.23 -28.78
CA ALA A 81 26.77 25.94 -28.18
C ALA A 81 26.38 27.42 -27.95
N PRO A 82 27.08 28.21 -27.11
CA PRO A 82 27.04 28.11 -25.66
C PRO A 82 26.82 29.46 -24.92
N HIS A 83 26.55 29.34 -23.60
CA HIS A 83 26.80 30.25 -22.46
C HIS A 83 26.73 31.79 -22.59
N ARG A 84 25.92 32.39 -21.70
CA ARG A 84 26.30 33.60 -20.92
C ARG A 84 25.71 33.58 -19.50
N ARG A 85 26.57 33.75 -18.49
CA ARG A 85 26.23 34.23 -17.13
C ARG A 85 26.08 35.76 -17.16
N PRO A 86 25.48 36.35 -16.11
CA PRO A 86 26.27 37.33 -15.39
C PRO A 86 26.20 37.22 -13.85
N ASP A 87 27.14 37.93 -13.25
CA ASP A 87 27.70 37.87 -11.90
C ASP A 87 26.90 38.57 -10.79
N ALA A 88 27.38 38.32 -9.57
CA ALA A 88 27.05 38.96 -8.30
C ALA A 88 27.88 40.22 -8.02
N ALA A 89 27.31 41.15 -7.23
CA ALA A 89 27.99 42.15 -6.37
C ALA A 89 26.95 42.70 -5.35
N ALA A 90 27.11 42.52 -4.03
CA ALA A 90 27.75 43.44 -3.04
C ALA A 90 26.98 44.79 -2.84
N ALA A 91 26.75 45.39 -1.65
CA ALA A 91 27.05 45.14 -0.24
C ALA A 91 26.39 46.23 0.67
N ARG A 92 26.45 46.01 2.01
CA ARG A 92 26.56 46.97 3.16
C ARG A 92 25.32 47.49 3.92
N GLY A 93 25.47 47.50 5.26
CA GLY A 93 24.76 48.34 6.25
C GLY A 93 24.39 47.61 7.55
N SER A 94 25.31 47.26 8.46
CA SER A 94 25.69 47.97 9.70
C SER A 94 24.55 48.38 10.66
N GLY A 95 24.56 47.83 11.88
CA GLY A 95 23.79 48.33 13.02
C GLY A 95 23.88 47.40 14.23
N GLY A 96 24.86 47.64 15.12
CA GLY A 96 25.07 46.84 16.34
C GLY A 96 24.21 47.29 17.52
N LEU A 97 24.11 46.42 18.54
CA LEU A 97 23.83 46.75 19.94
C LEU A 97 24.13 45.53 20.84
N ARG A 98 24.35 45.83 22.11
CA ARG A 98 25.29 45.18 23.03
C ARG A 98 24.75 44.00 23.84
N ALA A 99 25.66 43.04 24.04
CA ALA A 99 25.91 42.19 25.22
C ALA A 99 24.93 42.17 26.41
N ARG A 100 24.50 40.95 26.78
CA ARG A 100 24.41 40.52 28.19
C ARG A 100 25.07 39.15 28.37
N ARG A 101 25.95 39.08 29.38
CA ARG A 101 26.71 37.91 29.80
C ARG A 101 25.85 37.05 30.72
N HIS A 102 25.85 35.73 30.53
CA HIS A 102 25.70 34.78 31.64
C HIS A 102 26.74 33.68 31.52
N ARG A 103 27.40 33.42 32.66
CA ARG A 103 28.52 32.50 32.85
C ARG A 103 28.00 31.05 32.92
N GLY A 104 28.55 30.18 32.08
CA GLY A 104 28.60 28.72 32.29
C GLY A 104 30.05 28.27 32.48
N PRO A 105 30.33 27.17 33.20
CA PRO A 105 31.66 26.87 33.70
C PRO A 105 32.60 26.30 32.61
N ARG A 106 33.87 26.71 32.73
CA ARG A 106 35.10 26.12 32.11
C ARG A 106 35.30 24.70 32.70
N ARG A 107 36.05 23.74 32.17
CA ARG A 107 37.19 23.63 31.24
C ARG A 107 37.32 22.10 31.00
N ALA A 108 37.74 21.63 29.84
CA ALA A 108 39.07 21.06 29.70
C ALA A 108 39.45 20.96 28.21
N LEU A 109 40.58 21.59 27.88
CA LEU A 109 41.33 21.43 26.64
C LEU A 109 42.58 20.64 26.99
N LEU A 110 43.07 19.82 26.04
CA LEU A 110 44.46 19.62 25.59
C LEU A 110 44.48 18.37 24.64
N PRO A 111 45.48 18.15 23.77
CA PRO A 111 45.68 18.87 22.50
C PRO A 111 46.01 17.95 21.28
N GLY A 112 45.96 18.51 20.06
CA GLY A 112 46.86 18.13 18.96
C GLY A 112 46.46 16.97 18.03
N ALA A 113 46.11 17.29 16.78
CA ALA A 113 46.19 16.37 15.65
C ALA A 113 46.87 17.07 14.45
N PRO A 114 47.87 16.46 13.80
CA PRO A 114 48.51 17.01 12.59
C PRO A 114 47.70 16.67 11.32
N PRO A 115 47.97 17.32 10.18
CA PRO A 115 47.13 17.22 8.99
C PRO A 115 47.53 16.04 8.08
N GLY A 116 46.52 15.47 7.42
CA GLY A 116 46.62 14.86 6.08
C GLY A 116 47.41 13.56 5.95
N VAL A 117 46.70 12.42 6.03
CA VAL A 117 47.06 11.22 5.25
C VAL A 117 45.77 10.57 4.72
N THR A 118 45.58 10.65 3.42
CA THR A 118 44.64 9.83 2.66
C THR A 118 45.07 8.36 2.78
N ARG A 119 44.42 7.60 3.68
CA ARG A 119 44.51 6.14 3.65
C ARG A 119 43.42 5.60 2.74
N ALA A 120 43.82 5.17 1.55
CA ALA A 120 43.10 4.17 0.79
C ALA A 120 42.84 2.96 1.71
N GLY A 121 41.57 2.60 1.87
CA GLY A 121 41.19 1.39 2.60
C GLY A 121 41.82 0.15 1.94
N PRO A 122 42.15 -0.89 2.71
CA PRO A 122 42.85 -2.05 2.19
C PRO A 122 42.01 -2.73 1.10
N ALA A 123 42.68 -3.14 0.03
CA ALA A 123 42.12 -3.96 -1.02
C ALA A 123 41.45 -5.20 -0.40
N VAL A 124 40.19 -5.44 -0.78
CA VAL A 124 39.45 -6.65 -0.42
C VAL A 124 40.07 -7.81 -1.19
N THR A 125 41.08 -8.45 -0.60
CA THR A 125 41.60 -9.75 -1.02
C THR A 125 41.55 -10.71 0.15
N ALA A 126 40.35 -11.22 0.39
CA ALA A 126 40.13 -12.53 0.96
C ALA A 126 38.79 -13.00 0.37
N ALA A 127 38.84 -14.04 -0.46
CA ALA A 127 37.63 -14.67 -0.98
C ALA A 127 36.77 -15.10 0.22
N SER A 128 35.63 -14.43 0.38
CA SER A 128 34.61 -14.80 1.35
C SER A 128 34.20 -16.27 1.10
N PRO A 129 33.82 -17.05 2.12
CA PRO A 129 33.30 -18.41 1.94
C PRO A 129 32.13 -18.52 0.96
N LEU A 130 31.51 -17.39 0.58
CA LEU A 130 30.48 -17.29 -0.47
C LEU A 130 31.00 -17.20 -1.92
N ALA A 131 32.30 -17.00 -2.15
CA ALA A 131 32.89 -17.09 -3.50
C ALA A 131 32.95 -18.54 -4.01
N ALA A 132 32.77 -19.53 -3.14
CA ALA A 132 32.76 -20.96 -3.46
C ALA A 132 31.35 -21.55 -3.68
N ALA A 133 30.29 -20.73 -3.68
CA ALA A 133 28.93 -21.20 -3.85
C ALA A 133 28.39 -20.90 -5.25
N SER A 134 28.77 -21.72 -6.23
CA SER A 134 27.94 -21.94 -7.43
C SER A 134 26.72 -22.85 -7.13
N SER A 135 26.19 -22.82 -5.90
CA SER A 135 25.26 -23.84 -5.36
C SER A 135 24.30 -23.26 -4.30
N GLY A 136 23.57 -22.20 -4.65
CA GLY A 136 22.48 -21.70 -3.81
C GLY A 136 21.20 -21.57 -4.62
N GLY A 137 20.42 -22.64 -4.75
CA GLY A 137 19.15 -22.64 -5.48
C GLY A 137 18.15 -21.59 -4.97
N VAL A 138 17.20 -21.24 -5.83
CA VAL A 138 16.11 -20.30 -5.55
C VAL A 138 14.97 -21.04 -4.90
N LEU A 139 14.48 -20.56 -3.76
CA LEU A 139 13.33 -21.15 -3.09
C LEU A 139 12.03 -20.65 -3.73
N VAL A 140 11.11 -21.56 -4.07
CA VAL A 140 9.77 -21.23 -4.55
C VAL A 140 8.75 -21.66 -3.51
N LEU A 141 7.93 -20.73 -3.05
CA LEU A 141 6.92 -20.94 -2.01
C LEU A 141 5.51 -20.61 -2.51
N THR A 142 4.60 -21.55 -2.28
CA THR A 142 3.17 -21.43 -2.57
C THR A 142 2.44 -20.62 -1.49
N ALA A 143 1.19 -20.25 -1.76
CA ALA A 143 0.35 -19.51 -0.81
C ALA A 143 0.15 -20.26 0.53
N GLU A 144 -0.08 -21.57 0.46
CA GLU A 144 -0.28 -22.42 1.64
C GLU A 144 0.99 -22.50 2.50
N GLU A 145 2.15 -22.67 1.88
CA GLU A 145 3.43 -22.71 2.57
C GLU A 145 3.74 -21.37 3.25
N VAL A 146 3.55 -20.25 2.54
CA VAL A 146 3.70 -18.90 3.12
C VAL A 146 2.73 -18.72 4.30
N ALA A 147 1.48 -19.17 4.15
CA ALA A 147 0.48 -19.11 5.20
C ALA A 147 0.86 -19.97 6.43
N GLY A 148 1.49 -21.14 6.25
CA GLY A 148 1.98 -21.98 7.34
C GLY A 148 3.25 -21.44 8.03
N LEU A 149 3.98 -20.56 7.37
CA LEU A 149 5.28 -20.06 7.85
C LEU A 149 5.24 -18.69 8.53
N LEU A 150 4.20 -17.88 8.33
CA LEU A 150 4.12 -16.50 8.85
C LEU A 150 2.96 -16.29 9.84
N ASP A 151 3.04 -16.76 11.07
CA ASP A 151 1.97 -16.45 12.04
C ASP A 151 1.80 -14.92 12.27
N PRO A 152 0.61 -14.45 12.69
CA PRO A 152 0.35 -13.02 12.88
C PRO A 152 1.29 -12.34 13.88
N ALA A 153 1.70 -13.02 14.96
CA ALA A 153 2.60 -12.45 15.96
C ALA A 153 3.99 -12.16 15.36
N ALA A 154 4.55 -13.11 14.63
CA ALA A 154 5.81 -12.93 13.94
C ALA A 154 5.75 -11.83 12.86
N ALA A 155 4.59 -11.64 12.22
CA ALA A 155 4.40 -10.53 11.30
C ALA A 155 4.45 -9.16 12.02
N VAL A 156 3.82 -9.05 13.20
CA VAL A 156 3.88 -7.84 14.04
C VAL A 156 5.31 -7.54 14.47
N GLU A 157 6.03 -8.51 15.02
CA GLU A 157 7.43 -8.35 15.44
C GLU A 157 8.34 -7.91 14.29
N ALA A 158 8.18 -8.51 13.11
CA ALA A 158 8.95 -8.13 11.92
C ALA A 158 8.68 -6.69 11.47
N VAL A 159 7.44 -6.24 11.56
CA VAL A 159 7.05 -4.86 11.21
C VAL A 159 7.55 -3.85 12.25
N GLU A 160 7.59 -4.19 13.53
CA GLU A 160 8.14 -3.32 14.57
C GLU A 160 9.65 -3.16 14.43
N ALA A 161 10.36 -4.26 14.18
CA ALA A 161 11.78 -4.21 13.85
C ALA A 161 12.03 -3.36 12.60
N LEU A 162 11.16 -3.47 11.59
CA LEU A 162 11.23 -2.63 10.39
C LEU A 162 11.06 -1.13 10.71
N PHE A 163 10.11 -0.74 11.56
CA PHE A 163 9.95 0.68 11.90
C PHE A 163 11.17 1.25 12.61
N ALA A 164 11.84 0.45 13.46
CA ALA A 164 13.12 0.84 14.05
C ALA A 164 14.24 0.96 12.99
N ALA A 165 14.28 0.06 12.00
CA ALA A 165 15.22 0.14 10.89
C ALA A 165 14.96 1.39 10.01
N GLU A 166 13.69 1.71 9.75
CA GLU A 166 13.29 2.90 8.98
C GLU A 166 13.69 4.19 9.70
N ALA A 167 13.43 4.30 11.00
CA ALA A 167 13.88 5.41 11.83
C ALA A 167 15.42 5.58 11.82
N ALA A 168 16.15 4.47 11.70
CA ALA A 168 17.60 4.46 11.57
C ALA A 168 18.12 4.70 10.13
N GLY A 169 17.25 5.02 9.17
CA GLY A 169 17.64 5.29 7.78
C GLY A 169 18.11 4.05 7.00
N ARG A 170 17.79 2.84 7.47
CA ARG A 170 18.19 1.56 6.86
C ARG A 170 17.18 1.04 5.83
N VAL A 171 16.19 1.84 5.46
CA VAL A 171 15.11 1.47 4.54
C VAL A 171 15.10 2.41 3.36
N ARG A 172 14.95 1.87 2.14
CA ARG A 172 14.72 2.65 0.93
C ARG A 172 13.49 2.11 0.19
N VAL A 173 12.50 2.98 0.01
CA VAL A 173 11.24 2.66 -0.68
C VAL A 173 11.03 3.68 -1.81
N PRO A 174 11.44 3.35 -3.05
CA PRO A 174 11.06 4.16 -4.21
C PRO A 174 9.54 4.11 -4.46
N ALA A 175 9.04 5.05 -5.26
CA ALA A 175 7.64 5.07 -5.69
C ALA A 175 7.26 3.78 -6.41
N ARG A 176 6.01 3.31 -6.21
CA ARG A 176 5.51 2.13 -6.93
C ARG A 176 5.23 2.47 -8.39
N LEU A 177 5.57 1.55 -9.29
CA LEU A 177 5.22 1.65 -10.71
C LEU A 177 3.90 0.94 -10.96
N THR A 178 2.92 1.61 -11.58
CA THR A 178 1.67 0.99 -12.04
C THR A 178 1.48 1.27 -13.53
N VAL A 179 1.19 0.22 -14.30
CA VAL A 179 0.93 0.29 -15.74
C VAL A 179 -0.44 -0.31 -16.01
N GLU A 180 -1.32 0.46 -16.64
CA GLU A 180 -2.63 -0.03 -17.09
C GLU A 180 -2.44 -1.00 -18.26
N THR A 181 -3.12 -2.15 -18.21
CA THR A 181 -3.06 -3.18 -19.25
C THR A 181 -4.27 -3.14 -20.19
N GLY A 182 -5.22 -2.24 -19.93
CA GLY A 182 -6.52 -2.17 -20.60
C GLY A 182 -7.56 -3.16 -20.05
N GLN A 183 -7.14 -4.25 -19.43
CA GLN A 183 -7.99 -5.25 -18.76
C GLN A 183 -7.79 -5.27 -17.23
N GLY A 184 -7.08 -4.27 -16.70
CA GLY A 184 -6.65 -4.15 -15.31
C GLY A 184 -5.31 -3.42 -15.26
N TRP A 185 -4.44 -3.79 -14.33
CA TRP A 185 -3.16 -3.11 -14.11
C TRP A 185 -2.07 -4.06 -13.65
N PHE A 186 -0.82 -3.72 -13.96
CA PHE A 186 0.38 -4.37 -13.49
C PHE A 186 1.18 -3.40 -12.62
N ARG A 187 1.53 -3.81 -11.39
CA ARG A 187 2.17 -2.95 -10.40
C ARG A 187 3.41 -3.61 -9.82
N VAL A 188 4.47 -2.83 -9.67
CA VAL A 188 5.73 -3.24 -9.05
C VAL A 188 6.06 -2.29 -7.91
N MET A 189 6.34 -2.85 -6.74
CA MET A 189 6.76 -2.15 -5.53
C MET A 189 8.16 -2.61 -5.14
N PRO A 190 9.22 -1.88 -5.54
CA PRO A 190 10.59 -2.22 -5.16
C PRO A 190 10.92 -1.72 -3.75
N GLY A 191 11.87 -2.37 -3.08
CA GLY A 191 12.39 -1.92 -1.80
C GLY A 191 13.77 -2.48 -1.48
N VAL A 192 14.46 -1.80 -0.57
CA VAL A 192 15.71 -2.27 0.05
C VAL A 192 15.62 -2.11 1.55
N LEU A 193 15.99 -3.17 2.27
CA LEU A 193 16.10 -3.22 3.73
C LEU A 193 17.56 -3.56 4.08
N GLN A 194 18.32 -2.53 4.46
CA GLN A 194 19.72 -2.62 4.90
C GLN A 194 19.80 -2.94 6.40
N ASP A 195 19.12 -4.01 6.81
CA ASP A 195 19.04 -4.43 8.20
C ASP A 195 19.17 -5.94 8.35
N GLY A 196 19.65 -6.41 9.51
CA GLY A 196 19.94 -7.82 9.80
C GLY A 196 21.23 -8.33 9.16
N GLU A 197 21.53 -9.62 9.36
CA GLU A 197 22.77 -10.26 8.87
C GLU A 197 22.87 -10.25 7.35
N VAL A 198 21.74 -10.48 6.66
CA VAL A 198 21.64 -10.43 5.20
C VAL A 198 20.81 -9.21 4.82
N PRO A 199 21.38 -8.16 4.21
CA PRO A 199 20.57 -7.06 3.69
C PRO A 199 19.70 -7.56 2.55
N LEU A 200 18.45 -7.07 2.49
CA LEU A 200 17.47 -7.55 1.51
C LEU A 200 17.15 -6.49 0.48
N ALA A 201 16.98 -6.93 -0.76
CA ALA A 201 16.35 -6.17 -1.81
C ALA A 201 15.22 -7.00 -2.39
N GLY A 202 14.28 -6.37 -3.08
CA GLY A 202 13.24 -7.12 -3.76
C GLY A 202 12.14 -6.25 -4.30
N ALA A 203 11.12 -6.93 -4.81
CA ALA A 203 9.93 -6.26 -5.28
C ALA A 203 8.70 -7.14 -5.11
N LYS A 204 7.60 -6.52 -4.66
CA LYS A 204 6.28 -7.12 -4.80
C LYS A 204 5.69 -6.74 -6.15
N VAL A 205 5.29 -7.74 -6.90
CA VAL A 205 4.60 -7.63 -8.18
C VAL A 205 3.15 -7.99 -7.98
N MET A 206 2.26 -7.19 -8.55
CA MET A 206 0.82 -7.39 -8.50
C MET A 206 0.24 -7.24 -9.90
N ALA A 207 -0.66 -8.15 -10.28
CA ALA A 207 -1.37 -8.07 -11.54
C ALA A 207 -2.86 -8.23 -11.29
N LEU A 208 -3.62 -7.18 -11.59
CA LEU A 208 -5.07 -7.27 -11.73
C LEU A 208 -5.40 -7.47 -13.20
N ALA A 209 -6.15 -8.52 -13.52
CA ALA A 209 -6.74 -8.70 -14.85
C ALA A 209 -8.17 -9.24 -14.77
N GLN A 210 -9.00 -8.85 -15.73
CA GLN A 210 -10.32 -9.47 -15.92
C GLN A 210 -10.17 -10.98 -16.14
N GLY A 211 -10.95 -11.79 -15.43
CA GLY A 211 -10.95 -13.25 -15.53
C GLY A 211 -10.03 -13.97 -14.53
N THR A 212 -8.87 -13.42 -14.18
CA THR A 212 -7.95 -14.03 -13.21
C THR A 212 -7.98 -13.36 -11.83
N GLY A 213 -8.48 -12.12 -11.75
CA GLY A 213 -8.47 -11.37 -10.51
C GLY A 213 -7.10 -10.76 -10.21
N LEU A 214 -6.81 -10.57 -8.91
CA LEU A 214 -5.58 -9.94 -8.44
C LEU A 214 -4.61 -11.00 -7.91
N THR A 215 -3.43 -11.07 -8.51
CA THR A 215 -2.34 -11.96 -8.08
C THR A 215 -1.19 -11.18 -7.47
N TYR A 216 -0.39 -11.86 -6.64
CA TYR A 216 0.73 -11.28 -5.90
C TYR A 216 1.94 -12.19 -5.94
N LEU A 217 3.10 -11.66 -6.32
CA LEU A 217 4.38 -12.36 -6.27
C LEU A 217 5.39 -11.47 -5.54
N LEU A 218 6.18 -12.05 -4.64
CA LEU A 218 7.33 -11.37 -4.05
C LEU A 218 8.63 -11.98 -4.58
N LEU A 219 9.50 -11.10 -5.08
CA LEU A 219 10.88 -11.42 -5.42
C LEU A 219 11.76 -11.01 -4.24
N LEU A 220 12.51 -11.95 -3.66
CA LEU A 220 13.39 -11.69 -2.53
C LEU A 220 14.85 -11.91 -2.93
N TYR A 221 15.68 -10.88 -2.79
CA TYR A 221 17.10 -10.89 -3.10
C TYR A 221 17.94 -10.61 -1.86
N ASP A 222 19.13 -11.19 -1.83
CA ASP A 222 20.23 -10.70 -1.00
C ASP A 222 20.80 -9.45 -1.68
N ALA A 223 20.69 -8.30 -1.03
CA ALA A 223 21.14 -7.03 -1.56
C ALA A 223 22.67 -6.89 -1.61
N GLY A 224 23.40 -7.67 -0.80
CA GLY A 224 24.85 -7.67 -0.77
C GLY A 224 25.45 -8.46 -1.94
N THR A 225 24.82 -9.57 -2.31
CA THR A 225 25.33 -10.47 -3.38
C THR A 225 24.58 -10.33 -4.70
N GLY A 226 23.38 -9.76 -4.70
CA GLY A 226 22.49 -9.70 -5.86
C GLY A 226 21.81 -11.05 -6.18
N ARG A 227 21.97 -12.07 -5.33
CA ARG A 227 21.39 -13.39 -5.54
C ARG A 227 19.89 -13.38 -5.24
N LEU A 228 19.09 -13.95 -6.15
CA LEU A 228 17.69 -14.24 -5.87
C LEU A 228 17.61 -15.36 -4.83
N LEU A 229 17.00 -15.06 -3.69
CA LEU A 229 16.81 -15.97 -2.57
C LEU A 229 15.54 -16.80 -2.75
N ALA A 230 14.44 -16.11 -3.09
CA ALA A 230 13.14 -16.75 -3.17
C ALA A 230 12.13 -16.03 -4.08
N LEU A 231 11.19 -16.83 -4.57
CA LEU A 231 9.92 -16.42 -5.18
C LEU A 231 8.80 -16.90 -4.26
N MET A 232 7.91 -16.00 -3.85
CA MET A 232 6.83 -16.34 -2.90
C MET A 232 5.50 -15.82 -3.41
N ASP A 233 4.44 -16.63 -3.29
CA ASP A 233 3.09 -16.06 -3.27
C ASP A 233 3.02 -14.97 -2.19
N ALA A 234 2.46 -13.82 -2.56
CA ALA A 234 2.45 -12.65 -1.68
C ALA A 234 1.05 -12.19 -1.28
N SER A 235 0.02 -13.01 -1.47
CA SER A 235 -1.37 -12.67 -1.14
C SER A 235 -1.57 -12.66 0.38
N THR A 236 -1.39 -13.82 1.03
CA THR A 236 -1.47 -13.92 2.50
C THR A 236 -0.34 -13.14 3.18
N LEU A 237 0.84 -13.06 2.56
CA LEU A 237 1.94 -12.22 3.03
C LEU A 237 1.51 -10.75 3.11
N THR A 238 0.88 -10.23 2.05
CA THR A 238 0.35 -8.86 1.99
C THR A 238 -0.73 -8.64 3.05
N GLN A 239 -1.67 -9.56 3.20
CA GLN A 239 -2.72 -9.44 4.21
C GLN A 239 -2.13 -9.35 5.62
N ARG A 240 -1.23 -10.29 5.96
CA ARG A 240 -0.63 -10.36 7.30
C ARG A 240 0.25 -9.18 7.62
N ARG A 241 1.09 -8.71 6.68
CA ARG A 241 1.91 -7.52 6.90
C ARG A 241 1.07 -6.25 6.99
N THR A 242 -0.05 -6.15 6.27
CA THR A 242 -0.96 -5.00 6.38
C THR A 242 -1.65 -4.99 7.75
N GLY A 243 -2.10 -6.15 8.23
CA GLY A 243 -2.61 -6.31 9.60
C GLY A 243 -1.56 -5.98 10.66
N ALA A 244 -0.33 -6.46 10.47
CA ALA A 244 0.78 -6.25 11.38
C ALA A 244 1.18 -4.78 11.55
N VAL A 245 1.15 -3.99 10.48
CA VAL A 245 1.37 -2.52 10.53
C VAL A 245 0.34 -1.85 11.43
N THR A 246 -0.94 -2.20 11.28
CA THR A 246 -1.99 -1.67 12.15
C THR A 246 -1.82 -2.16 13.58
N ALA A 247 -1.56 -3.45 13.77
CA ALA A 247 -1.43 -4.06 15.08
C ALA A 247 -0.24 -3.51 15.89
N ALA A 248 0.91 -3.25 15.25
CA ALA A 248 2.06 -2.58 15.88
C ALA A 248 1.66 -1.18 16.40
N PHE A 249 0.94 -0.41 15.59
CA PHE A 249 0.44 0.89 16.01
C PHE A 249 -0.63 0.80 17.12
N VAL A 250 -1.56 -0.15 17.01
CA VAL A 250 -2.62 -0.37 18.01
C VAL A 250 -2.04 -0.81 19.34
N ARG A 251 -1.02 -1.67 19.35
CA ARG A 251 -0.33 -2.10 20.58
C ARG A 251 0.29 -0.93 21.33
N PHE A 252 0.81 0.06 20.61
CA PHE A 252 1.30 1.31 21.19
C PHE A 252 0.15 2.21 21.69
N ALA A 253 -0.92 2.36 20.88
CA ALA A 253 -2.02 3.28 21.20
C ALA A 253 -2.97 2.75 22.29
N PHE A 254 -3.05 1.42 22.47
CA PHE A 254 -3.97 0.74 23.38
C PHE A 254 -3.22 -0.30 24.25
N PRO A 255 -2.32 0.13 25.15
CA PRO A 255 -1.48 -0.79 25.94
C PRO A 255 -2.28 -1.69 26.88
N THR A 256 -3.51 -1.32 27.23
CA THR A 256 -4.43 -2.10 28.09
C THR A 256 -5.49 -2.86 27.31
N GLY A 257 -5.42 -2.89 25.98
CA GLY A 257 -6.46 -3.45 25.13
C GLY A 257 -7.45 -2.43 24.58
N VAL A 258 -8.29 -2.90 23.67
CA VAL A 258 -9.33 -2.15 22.97
C VAL A 258 -10.68 -2.60 23.53
N GLY A 259 -11.45 -1.66 24.07
CA GLY A 259 -12.82 -1.94 24.52
C GLY A 259 -13.70 -2.37 23.34
N ARG A 260 -13.91 -1.46 22.38
CA ARG A 260 -14.68 -1.78 21.16
C ARG A 260 -13.87 -1.51 19.89
N LEU A 261 -13.80 -2.50 19.02
CA LEU A 261 -13.29 -2.39 17.66
C LEU A 261 -14.43 -2.19 16.66
N GLY A 262 -14.37 -1.12 15.87
CA GLY A 262 -15.27 -0.87 14.74
C GLY A 262 -14.60 -1.21 13.40
N LEU A 263 -15.25 -2.02 12.57
CA LEU A 263 -14.76 -2.42 11.25
C LEU A 263 -15.70 -1.92 10.16
N PHE A 264 -15.18 -1.04 9.29
CA PHE A 264 -15.80 -0.72 8.01
C PHE A 264 -15.21 -1.61 6.93
N GLY A 265 -16.01 -2.55 6.44
CA GLY A 265 -15.58 -3.61 5.52
C GLY A 265 -15.66 -4.99 6.17
N SER A 266 -16.03 -5.98 5.36
CA SER A 266 -16.23 -7.39 5.75
C SER A 266 -15.50 -8.33 4.76
N GLY A 267 -14.41 -7.84 4.19
CA GLY A 267 -13.61 -8.56 3.18
C GLY A 267 -12.29 -9.09 3.72
N PHE A 268 -11.47 -9.58 2.80
CA PHE A 268 -10.16 -10.19 3.08
C PHE A 268 -9.25 -9.28 3.93
N GLU A 269 -9.11 -8.00 3.61
CA GLU A 269 -8.29 -7.10 4.43
C GLU A 269 -8.87 -6.89 5.83
N ALA A 270 -10.19 -6.69 5.97
CA ALA A 270 -10.85 -6.53 7.28
C ALA A 270 -10.62 -7.74 8.19
N GLN A 271 -10.61 -8.94 7.61
CA GLN A 271 -10.31 -10.19 8.30
C GLN A 271 -8.90 -10.18 8.88
N GLY A 272 -7.90 -9.89 8.04
CA GLY A 272 -6.49 -9.85 8.46
C GLY A 272 -6.19 -8.74 9.46
N GLN A 273 -6.87 -7.59 9.35
CA GLN A 273 -6.79 -6.51 10.33
C GLN A 273 -7.26 -6.98 11.71
N PHE A 274 -8.44 -7.60 11.78
CA PHE A 274 -8.99 -8.04 13.06
C PHE A 274 -8.16 -9.17 13.68
N GLU A 275 -7.73 -10.16 12.89
CA GLU A 275 -6.80 -11.21 13.37
C GLU A 275 -5.52 -10.61 13.97
N ALA A 276 -4.88 -9.68 13.28
CA ALA A 276 -3.63 -9.08 13.76
C ALA A 276 -3.85 -8.22 15.02
N ILE A 277 -4.93 -7.45 15.08
CA ILE A 277 -5.28 -6.63 16.25
C ILE A 277 -5.58 -7.51 17.46
N ALA A 278 -6.44 -8.52 17.32
CA ALA A 278 -6.81 -9.43 18.41
C ALA A 278 -5.63 -10.27 18.91
N GLN A 279 -4.62 -10.51 18.06
CA GLN A 279 -3.38 -11.14 18.47
C GLN A 279 -2.45 -10.20 19.25
N ALA A 280 -2.45 -8.91 18.91
CA ALA A 280 -1.53 -7.93 19.50
C ALA A 280 -2.04 -7.35 20.81
N VAL A 281 -3.36 -7.22 20.97
CA VAL A 281 -4.00 -6.65 22.16
C VAL A 281 -5.33 -7.34 22.44
N ALA A 282 -5.79 -7.31 23.70
CA ALA A 282 -7.13 -7.76 24.04
C ALA A 282 -8.19 -6.89 23.34
N VAL A 283 -9.25 -7.54 22.83
CA VAL A 283 -10.42 -6.87 22.23
C VAL A 283 -11.67 -7.38 22.95
N GLU A 284 -12.39 -6.50 23.66
CA GLU A 284 -13.57 -6.94 24.43
C GLU A 284 -14.76 -7.28 23.52
N ALA A 285 -15.01 -6.43 22.51
CA ALA A 285 -16.04 -6.66 21.50
C ALA A 285 -15.71 -5.98 20.17
N ALA A 286 -16.31 -6.47 19.09
CA ALA A 286 -16.21 -5.85 17.77
C ALA A 286 -17.59 -5.61 17.14
N VAL A 287 -17.68 -4.61 16.28
CA VAL A 287 -18.84 -4.34 15.43
C VAL A 287 -18.40 -4.13 13.99
N VAL A 288 -19.15 -4.67 13.03
CA VAL A 288 -18.81 -4.61 11.61
C VAL A 288 -19.97 -4.05 10.79
N TYR A 289 -19.63 -3.13 9.88
CA TYR A 289 -20.52 -2.63 8.86
C TYR A 289 -19.94 -2.89 7.46
N SER A 290 -20.82 -3.32 6.57
CA SER A 290 -20.58 -3.28 5.12
C SER A 290 -21.93 -3.21 4.40
N PRO A 291 -22.01 -2.69 3.16
CA PRO A 291 -23.29 -2.47 2.47
C PRO A 291 -24.14 -3.73 2.32
N ARG A 292 -23.51 -4.89 2.11
CA ARG A 292 -24.21 -6.17 1.94
C ARG A 292 -24.40 -6.86 3.29
N ALA A 293 -25.66 -7.07 3.69
CA ALA A 293 -26.02 -7.68 4.96
C ALA A 293 -25.44 -9.09 5.11
N GLU A 294 -25.59 -9.91 4.08
CA GLU A 294 -25.15 -11.31 4.14
C GLU A 294 -23.63 -11.41 4.35
N ARG A 295 -22.86 -10.46 3.80
CA ARG A 295 -21.40 -10.42 3.95
C ARG A 295 -20.97 -10.02 5.36
N ARG A 296 -21.56 -8.97 5.95
CA ARG A 296 -21.22 -8.55 7.32
C ARG A 296 -21.69 -9.55 8.38
N GLU A 297 -22.83 -10.20 8.16
CA GLU A 297 -23.33 -11.24 9.07
C GLU A 297 -22.47 -12.50 9.02
N ARG A 298 -22.05 -12.93 7.83
CA ARG A 298 -21.10 -14.04 7.69
C ARG A 298 -19.76 -13.70 8.36
N PHE A 299 -19.20 -12.53 8.08
CA PHE A 299 -17.97 -12.06 8.72
C PHE A 299 -18.10 -12.08 10.25
N ALA A 300 -19.19 -11.54 10.79
CA ALA A 300 -19.40 -11.51 12.24
C ALA A 300 -19.41 -12.92 12.85
N ARG A 301 -20.10 -13.88 12.23
CA ARG A 301 -20.10 -15.28 12.70
C ARG A 301 -18.71 -15.92 12.64
N GLU A 302 -18.07 -15.89 11.47
CA GLU A 302 -16.76 -16.51 11.24
C GLU A 302 -15.67 -15.92 12.14
N MET A 303 -15.67 -14.59 12.31
CA MET A 303 -14.70 -13.91 13.17
C MET A 303 -14.97 -14.16 14.65
N SER A 304 -16.24 -14.24 15.06
CA SER A 304 -16.58 -14.54 16.46
C SER A 304 -16.11 -15.93 16.85
N GLU A 305 -16.41 -16.93 16.02
CA GLU A 305 -16.01 -18.32 16.25
C GLU A 305 -14.49 -18.46 16.30
N ARG A 306 -13.79 -17.84 15.35
CA ARG A 306 -12.36 -18.02 15.20
C ARG A 306 -11.52 -17.28 16.25
N LEU A 307 -11.96 -16.11 16.68
CA LEU A 307 -11.20 -15.28 17.64
C LEU A 307 -11.72 -15.37 19.07
N GLY A 308 -12.89 -15.96 19.30
CA GLY A 308 -13.53 -15.97 20.62
C GLY A 308 -13.95 -14.59 21.11
N VAL A 309 -14.14 -13.63 20.20
CA VAL A 309 -14.57 -12.25 20.50
C VAL A 309 -15.99 -12.05 19.99
N ALA A 310 -16.88 -11.43 20.77
CA ALA A 310 -18.22 -11.15 20.30
C ALA A 310 -18.21 -10.11 19.15
N VAL A 311 -18.73 -10.48 17.98
CA VAL A 311 -18.82 -9.58 16.81
C VAL A 311 -20.27 -9.31 16.44
N GLY A 312 -20.69 -8.04 16.49
CA GLY A 312 -22.01 -7.60 16.05
C GLY A 312 -22.00 -7.12 14.59
N ALA A 313 -22.85 -7.69 13.74
CA ALA A 313 -23.13 -7.13 12.42
C ALA A 313 -24.19 -6.03 12.53
N VAL A 314 -23.84 -4.78 12.18
CA VAL A 314 -24.75 -3.63 12.34
C VAL A 314 -25.18 -3.08 10.98
N GLY A 315 -26.43 -2.58 10.91
CA GLY A 315 -26.98 -1.93 9.71
C GLY A 315 -26.66 -0.44 9.62
N ASP A 316 -26.37 0.20 10.76
CA ASP A 316 -26.03 1.62 10.85
C ASP A 316 -24.50 1.81 10.93
N PRO A 317 -23.88 2.55 9.98
CA PRO A 317 -22.45 2.86 10.03
C PRO A 317 -22.04 3.70 11.25
N GLN A 318 -22.93 4.54 11.82
CA GLN A 318 -22.58 5.37 12.97
C GLN A 318 -22.31 4.54 14.23
N ALA A 319 -23.01 3.41 14.39
CA ALA A 319 -22.74 2.46 15.46
C ALA A 319 -21.30 1.90 15.42
N VAL A 320 -20.72 1.75 14.22
CA VAL A 320 -19.31 1.35 14.06
C VAL A 320 -18.37 2.49 14.43
N ALA A 321 -18.68 3.72 14.01
CA ALA A 321 -17.86 4.90 14.29
C ALA A 321 -17.76 5.26 15.79
N ALA A 322 -18.74 4.83 16.60
CA ALA A 322 -18.73 5.04 18.06
C ALA A 322 -17.75 4.11 18.83
N ALA A 323 -16.97 3.28 18.12
CA ALA A 323 -15.90 2.48 18.72
C ALA A 323 -14.67 3.33 19.08
N SER A 324 -13.86 2.87 20.05
CA SER A 324 -12.61 3.57 20.44
C SER A 324 -11.51 3.40 19.39
N LEU A 325 -11.50 2.25 18.70
CA LEU A 325 -10.66 1.96 17.54
C LEU A 325 -11.56 1.66 16.35
N VAL A 326 -11.36 2.37 15.24
CA VAL A 326 -12.10 2.17 13.99
C VAL A 326 -11.13 1.87 12.86
N VAL A 327 -11.32 0.75 12.16
CA VAL A 327 -10.53 0.34 11.00
C VAL A 327 -11.39 0.43 9.75
N LEU A 328 -10.91 1.17 8.75
CA LEU A 328 -11.51 1.29 7.44
C LEU A 328 -10.72 0.41 6.46
N ALA A 329 -11.35 -0.70 6.05
CA ALA A 329 -10.82 -1.70 5.14
C ALA A 329 -11.74 -1.85 3.93
N THR A 330 -12.03 -0.74 3.26
CA THR A 330 -13.00 -0.67 2.17
C THR A 330 -12.32 -0.54 0.80
N ARG A 331 -13.12 -0.74 -0.25
CA ARG A 331 -12.73 -0.46 -1.65
C ARG A 331 -13.41 0.80 -2.18
N ALA A 332 -13.87 1.68 -1.29
CA ALA A 332 -14.64 2.84 -1.70
C ALA A 332 -13.74 3.86 -2.43
N PRO A 333 -14.21 4.46 -3.54
CA PRO A 333 -13.49 5.54 -4.20
C PRO A 333 -13.73 6.90 -3.52
N ARG A 334 -14.66 6.96 -2.57
CA ARG A 334 -15.09 8.18 -1.89
C ARG A 334 -15.22 7.90 -0.38
N PRO A 335 -15.15 8.96 0.46
CA PRO A 335 -15.27 8.81 1.90
C PRO A 335 -16.48 7.97 2.32
N VAL A 336 -16.26 7.09 3.29
CA VAL A 336 -17.28 6.18 3.85
C VAL A 336 -17.65 6.51 5.30
N VAL A 337 -16.92 7.45 5.88
CA VAL A 337 -17.14 7.97 7.23
C VAL A 337 -17.16 9.49 7.20
N GLU A 338 -17.95 10.07 8.09
CA GLU A 338 -17.94 11.50 8.34
C GLU A 338 -17.23 11.78 9.65
N GLY A 339 -16.37 12.80 9.64
CA GLY A 339 -15.58 13.16 10.81
C GLY A 339 -16.44 13.47 12.02
N ALA A 340 -17.69 13.91 11.84
CA ALA A 340 -18.63 14.21 12.91
C ALA A 340 -19.08 12.98 13.73
N TRP A 341 -18.99 11.76 13.17
CA TRP A 341 -19.46 10.55 13.85
C TRP A 341 -18.52 10.07 14.97
N PHE A 342 -17.25 10.49 14.94
CA PHE A 342 -16.24 10.01 15.87
C PHE A 342 -16.26 10.77 17.20
N ALA A 343 -16.13 10.05 18.31
CA ALA A 343 -15.90 10.65 19.61
C ALA A 343 -14.48 11.28 19.67
N PRO A 344 -14.25 12.26 20.56
CA PRO A 344 -12.88 12.63 20.94
C PRO A 344 -12.08 11.41 21.40
N GLY A 345 -10.79 11.36 21.07
CA GLY A 345 -9.92 10.24 21.44
C GLY A 345 -10.05 8.97 20.58
N THR A 346 -10.98 8.92 19.62
CA THR A 346 -11.07 7.77 18.70
C THR A 346 -9.79 7.63 17.87
N VAL A 347 -9.31 6.39 17.73
CA VAL A 347 -8.21 6.06 16.82
C VAL A 347 -8.80 5.47 15.54
N ILE A 348 -8.47 6.06 14.40
CA ILE A 348 -8.95 5.66 13.08
C ILE A 348 -7.77 5.15 12.28
N VAL A 349 -7.92 3.97 11.68
CA VAL A 349 -6.93 3.37 10.78
C VAL A 349 -7.55 3.20 9.40
N SER A 350 -7.11 3.98 8.42
CA SER A 350 -7.58 3.94 7.03
C SER A 350 -6.59 3.17 6.15
N ILE A 351 -6.92 1.95 5.72
CA ILE A 351 -5.98 1.08 4.98
C ILE A 351 -6.30 0.93 3.48
N GLY A 352 -7.55 1.18 3.06
CA GLY A 352 -8.05 0.87 1.71
C GLY A 352 -7.66 1.89 0.63
N ALA A 353 -7.65 3.18 0.96
CA ALA A 353 -7.29 4.24 0.01
C ALA A 353 -5.78 4.32 -0.30
N THR A 354 -5.28 3.46 -1.19
CA THR A 354 -3.84 3.33 -1.54
C THR A 354 -3.48 3.88 -2.92
N ARG A 355 -4.34 4.71 -3.51
CA ARG A 355 -4.11 5.41 -4.77
C ARG A 355 -4.52 6.88 -4.63
N PRO A 356 -3.96 7.77 -5.47
CA PRO A 356 -4.27 9.20 -5.42
C PRO A 356 -5.75 9.57 -5.56
N ASP A 357 -6.50 8.74 -6.28
CA ASP A 357 -7.92 8.94 -6.60
C ASP A 357 -8.87 8.28 -5.59
N LEU A 358 -8.35 7.53 -4.62
CA LEU A 358 -9.13 6.81 -3.61
C LEU A 358 -9.11 7.56 -2.28
N ARG A 359 -10.27 7.60 -1.61
CA ARG A 359 -10.42 8.18 -0.28
C ARG A 359 -11.38 7.35 0.57
N GLU A 360 -11.09 7.23 1.86
CA GLU A 360 -11.98 6.57 2.83
C GLU A 360 -12.51 7.53 3.89
N VAL A 361 -11.78 8.62 4.16
CA VAL A 361 -12.16 9.61 5.18
C VAL A 361 -12.51 10.95 4.55
N ASP A 362 -13.43 11.67 5.17
CA ASP A 362 -13.77 13.02 4.75
C ASP A 362 -12.77 14.06 5.29
N GLU A 363 -12.90 15.28 4.78
CA GLU A 363 -12.09 16.43 5.21
C GLU A 363 -12.24 16.76 6.69
N THR A 364 -13.44 16.56 7.25
CA THR A 364 -13.72 16.78 8.67
C THR A 364 -12.90 15.84 9.55
N THR A 365 -12.76 14.57 9.16
CA THR A 365 -11.93 13.59 9.87
C THR A 365 -10.48 14.05 9.93
N VAL A 366 -9.90 14.45 8.79
CA VAL A 366 -8.51 14.90 8.72
C VAL A 366 -8.32 16.20 9.53
N ARG A 367 -9.25 17.15 9.41
CA ARG A 367 -9.22 18.41 10.17
C ARG A 367 -9.25 18.19 11.67
N ARG A 368 -10.12 17.29 12.14
CA ARG A 368 -10.25 16.95 13.57
C ARG A 368 -9.03 16.20 14.10
N ALA A 369 -8.37 15.40 13.27
CA ALA A 369 -7.14 14.72 13.66
C ALA A 369 -5.94 15.67 13.75
N GLY A 370 -5.95 16.76 12.98
CA GLY A 370 -4.90 17.79 12.95
C GLY A 370 -3.57 17.34 12.33
N ARG A 371 -3.29 16.03 12.32
CA ARG A 371 -2.16 15.38 11.66
C ARG A 371 -2.57 14.02 11.14
N VAL A 372 -1.86 13.56 10.12
CA VAL A 372 -2.05 12.22 9.55
C VAL A 372 -0.79 11.41 9.81
N LEU A 373 -0.92 10.37 10.63
CA LEU A 373 0.14 9.39 10.81
C LEU A 373 0.18 8.51 9.56
N VAL A 374 1.36 8.22 9.03
CA VAL A 374 1.53 7.41 7.80
C VAL A 374 2.65 6.42 8.00
N ASP A 375 2.66 5.31 7.26
CA ASP A 375 3.73 4.32 7.36
C ASP A 375 5.04 4.81 6.75
N HIS A 376 5.00 5.48 5.60
CA HIS A 376 6.17 6.10 4.97
C HIS A 376 5.80 7.46 4.38
N ARG A 377 6.42 8.54 4.90
CA ARG A 377 6.04 9.93 4.63
C ARG A 377 6.07 10.27 3.14
N ASP A 378 7.20 10.06 2.49
CA ASP A 378 7.38 10.48 1.09
C ASP A 378 6.45 9.74 0.15
N GLN A 379 6.11 8.49 0.47
CA GLN A 379 5.17 7.70 -0.31
C GLN A 379 3.75 8.24 -0.13
N ALA A 380 3.34 8.53 1.11
CA ALA A 380 2.01 9.03 1.41
C ALA A 380 1.72 10.37 0.75
N LEU A 381 2.70 11.27 0.69
CA LEU A 381 2.58 12.57 0.00
C LEU A 381 2.24 12.40 -1.50
N GLN A 382 2.75 11.34 -2.14
CA GLN A 382 2.56 11.11 -3.57
C GLN A 382 1.34 10.25 -3.89
N GLU A 383 1.02 9.28 -3.03
CA GLU A 383 0.14 8.17 -3.38
C GLU A 383 -1.17 8.13 -2.57
N SER A 384 -1.24 8.72 -1.38
CA SER A 384 -2.43 8.66 -0.54
C SER A 384 -3.44 9.74 -0.94
N GLY A 385 -4.58 9.34 -1.50
CA GLY A 385 -5.64 10.27 -1.86
C GLY A 385 -6.23 11.03 -0.67
N ASP A 386 -6.31 10.39 0.52
CA ASP A 386 -6.73 11.05 1.77
C ASP A 386 -5.78 12.21 2.14
N VAL A 387 -4.46 11.96 2.10
CA VAL A 387 -3.43 12.97 2.43
C VAL A 387 -3.38 14.08 1.37
N ARG A 388 -3.39 13.69 0.10
CA ARG A 388 -3.28 14.64 -1.02
C ARG A 388 -4.47 15.58 -1.09
N ALA A 389 -5.68 15.07 -0.89
CA ALA A 389 -6.87 15.91 -0.87
C ALA A 389 -6.81 16.92 0.28
N ALA A 390 -6.36 16.50 1.47
CA ALA A 390 -6.25 17.39 2.62
C ALA A 390 -5.18 18.48 2.44
N LEU A 391 -4.02 18.14 1.86
CA LEU A 391 -2.97 19.10 1.50
C LEU A 391 -3.48 20.11 0.45
N ALA A 392 -4.13 19.63 -0.61
CA ALA A 392 -4.67 20.48 -1.67
C ALA A 392 -5.75 21.44 -1.16
N ALA A 393 -6.53 21.01 -0.18
CA ALA A 393 -7.56 21.83 0.48
C ALA A 393 -7.01 22.73 1.61
N GLY A 394 -5.70 22.70 1.89
CA GLY A 394 -5.09 23.49 2.96
C GLY A 394 -5.55 23.13 4.37
N ILE A 395 -6.06 21.90 4.56
CA ILE A 395 -6.54 21.39 5.85
C ILE A 395 -5.37 21.05 6.77
N ILE A 396 -4.32 20.50 6.16
CA ILE A 396 -3.05 20.17 6.79
C ILE A 396 -1.91 20.69 5.90
N GLY A 397 -0.75 20.93 6.50
CA GLY A 397 0.50 21.13 5.79
C GLY A 397 1.33 19.85 5.70
N GLU A 398 2.40 19.89 4.91
CA GLU A 398 3.33 18.77 4.78
C GLU A 398 4.00 18.33 6.11
N ALA A 399 4.13 19.24 7.07
CA ALA A 399 4.68 18.97 8.39
C ALA A 399 3.73 18.14 9.27
N ASP A 400 2.43 18.15 8.96
CA ASP A 400 1.39 17.40 9.68
C ASP A 400 1.26 15.96 9.17
N VAL A 401 2.02 15.59 8.14
CA VAL A 401 2.16 14.21 7.66
C VAL A 401 3.36 13.57 8.36
N VAL A 402 3.08 12.71 9.34
CA VAL A 402 4.08 12.21 10.29
C VAL A 402 4.26 10.69 10.13
N ALA A 403 5.50 10.24 9.97
CA ALA A 403 5.79 8.81 9.94
C ALA A 403 5.47 8.16 11.30
N VAL A 404 4.70 7.08 11.29
CA VAL A 404 4.25 6.36 12.50
C VAL A 404 5.43 5.79 13.28
N GLY A 405 6.55 5.45 12.62
CA GLY A 405 7.78 5.02 13.28
C GLY A 405 8.31 6.03 14.29
N ARG A 406 8.11 7.34 14.07
CA ARG A 406 8.48 8.38 15.04
C ARG A 406 7.58 8.40 16.27
N VAL A 407 6.31 8.00 16.11
CA VAL A 407 5.38 7.83 17.24
C VAL A 407 5.79 6.60 18.05
N LEU A 408 6.06 5.48 17.37
CA LEU A 408 6.49 4.24 18.00
C LEU A 408 7.84 4.36 18.72
N ALA A 409 8.74 5.21 18.21
CA ALA A 409 10.01 5.54 18.86
C ALA A 409 9.87 6.55 20.03
N GLY A 410 8.67 7.07 20.29
CA GLY A 410 8.43 8.06 21.35
C GLY A 410 8.87 9.49 21.02
N GLU A 411 9.34 9.77 19.79
CA GLU A 411 9.74 11.12 19.37
C GLU A 411 8.55 12.05 19.18
N VAL A 412 7.41 11.49 18.77
CA VAL A 412 6.16 12.23 18.54
C VAL A 412 5.06 11.64 19.42
N PRO A 413 4.56 12.35 20.45
CA PRO A 413 3.55 11.80 21.35
C PRO A 413 2.18 11.71 20.67
N LEU A 414 1.40 10.68 21.01
CA LEU A 414 -0.05 10.68 20.82
C LEU A 414 -0.67 11.60 21.88
N ARG A 415 -1.56 12.50 21.45
CA ARG A 415 -2.21 13.45 22.35
C ARG A 415 -3.51 12.84 22.84
N THR A 416 -3.65 12.70 24.16
CA THR A 416 -4.84 12.14 24.79
C THR A 416 -6.08 12.98 24.46
N GLY A 417 -7.19 12.34 24.12
CA GLY A 417 -8.46 13.01 23.80
C GLY A 417 -8.55 13.59 22.39
N GLU A 418 -7.45 13.64 21.63
CA GLU A 418 -7.49 14.01 20.21
C GLU A 418 -7.89 12.82 19.32
N LEU A 419 -8.57 13.10 18.21
CA LEU A 419 -8.80 12.12 17.17
C LEU A 419 -7.46 11.74 16.53
N VAL A 420 -7.16 10.45 16.40
CA VAL A 420 -5.93 10.01 15.75
C VAL A 420 -6.25 9.36 14.43
N LEU A 421 -5.66 9.86 13.33
CA LEU A 421 -5.78 9.25 12.02
C LEU A 421 -4.45 8.61 11.61
N PHE A 422 -4.45 7.29 11.49
CA PHE A 422 -3.36 6.53 10.89
C PHE A 422 -3.76 6.05 9.49
N LYS A 423 -2.95 6.42 8.49
CA LYS A 423 -3.14 6.14 7.08
C LYS A 423 -1.96 5.33 6.51
N PRO A 424 -1.84 4.04 6.84
CA PRO A 424 -0.85 3.17 6.18
C PRO A 424 -1.23 2.93 4.72
N SER A 425 -0.25 2.97 3.81
CA SER A 425 -0.44 2.72 2.37
C SER A 425 0.25 1.44 1.87
N GLY A 426 1.03 0.80 2.74
CA GLY A 426 1.84 -0.37 2.46
C GLY A 426 3.13 0.00 1.77
N THR A 427 4.26 -0.56 2.20
CA THR A 427 5.56 -0.39 1.55
C THR A 427 6.18 -1.72 1.17
N ALA A 428 7.05 -1.72 0.16
CA ALA A 428 7.82 -2.91 -0.19
C ALA A 428 8.71 -3.37 0.97
N ALA A 429 9.19 -2.45 1.82
CA ALA A 429 10.00 -2.80 2.97
C ALA A 429 9.22 -3.63 4.01
N GLN A 430 7.93 -3.37 4.19
CA GLN A 430 7.04 -4.21 5.01
C GLN A 430 6.91 -5.62 4.43
N ASP A 431 6.77 -5.73 3.09
CA ASP A 431 6.73 -7.04 2.42
C ASP A 431 8.07 -7.79 2.62
N LEU A 432 9.22 -7.10 2.47
CA LEU A 432 10.55 -7.69 2.69
C LEU A 432 10.78 -8.14 4.14
N ALA A 433 10.32 -7.37 5.12
CA ALA A 433 10.49 -7.68 6.54
C ALA A 433 9.80 -9.01 6.90
N VAL A 434 8.54 -9.20 6.49
CA VAL A 434 7.84 -10.46 6.76
C VAL A 434 8.35 -11.61 5.87
N ALA A 435 8.82 -11.31 4.65
CA ALA A 435 9.41 -12.32 3.77
C ALA A 435 10.72 -12.88 4.32
N ARG A 436 11.49 -12.08 5.06
CA ARG A 436 12.67 -12.56 5.80
C ARG A 436 12.28 -13.69 6.76
N VAL A 437 11.21 -13.49 7.52
CA VAL A 437 10.70 -14.48 8.49
C VAL A 437 10.28 -15.76 7.76
N VAL A 438 9.50 -15.62 6.68
CA VAL A 438 9.06 -16.75 5.84
C VAL A 438 10.26 -17.51 5.29
N TYR A 439 11.23 -16.82 4.68
CA TYR A 439 12.41 -17.42 4.08
C TYR A 439 13.24 -18.19 5.11
N ALA A 440 13.52 -17.57 6.27
CA ALA A 440 14.31 -18.20 7.33
C ALA A 440 13.63 -19.46 7.86
N ARG A 441 12.32 -19.40 8.12
CA ARG A 441 11.55 -20.56 8.60
C ARG A 441 11.43 -21.65 7.53
N ALA A 442 11.24 -21.29 6.27
CA ALA A 442 11.20 -22.25 5.17
C ALA A 442 12.52 -23.03 5.06
N ARG A 443 13.65 -22.31 5.13
CA ARG A 443 14.99 -22.90 5.12
C ARG A 443 15.22 -23.81 6.33
N ALA A 444 14.83 -23.38 7.52
CA ALA A 444 15.00 -24.16 8.74
C ALA A 444 14.13 -25.44 8.75
N ARG A 445 12.94 -25.39 8.14
CA ARG A 445 11.97 -26.50 8.14
C ARG A 445 11.99 -27.35 6.88
N GLY A 446 12.78 -27.00 5.87
CA GLY A 446 12.80 -27.69 4.58
C GLY A 446 11.49 -27.57 3.80
N VAL A 447 10.77 -26.44 3.93
CA VAL A 447 9.50 -26.18 3.22
C VAL A 447 9.76 -25.41 1.93
N GLY A 448 9.01 -25.69 0.87
CA GLY A 448 9.16 -25.10 -0.45
C GLY A 448 10.05 -25.92 -1.40
N ARG A 449 10.04 -25.53 -2.67
CA ARG A 449 10.86 -26.17 -3.71
C ARG A 449 12.12 -25.35 -3.98
N THR A 450 13.28 -25.98 -3.88
CA THR A 450 14.53 -25.35 -4.34
C THR A 450 14.72 -25.61 -5.84
N VAL A 451 15.00 -24.54 -6.59
CA VAL A 451 15.29 -24.58 -8.03
C VAL A 451 16.72 -24.14 -8.25
N ASP A 452 17.59 -25.08 -8.58
CA ASP A 452 18.99 -24.82 -8.91
C ASP A 452 19.15 -24.25 -10.32
N GLY A 453 20.17 -23.44 -10.53
CA GLY A 453 20.48 -22.87 -11.85
C GLY A 453 19.41 -21.92 -12.41
N PHE A 454 18.52 -21.37 -11.58
CA PHE A 454 17.38 -20.58 -12.05
C PHE A 454 17.77 -19.27 -12.76
N LEU A 455 18.85 -18.60 -12.32
CA LEU A 455 19.36 -17.38 -12.95
C LEU A 455 20.85 -17.52 -13.25
N THR A 456 21.26 -17.05 -14.43
CA THR A 456 22.66 -16.94 -14.82
C THR A 456 23.21 -15.57 -14.45
N VAL A 457 24.37 -15.53 -13.80
CA VAL A 457 25.11 -14.29 -13.60
C VAL A 457 25.72 -13.87 -14.93
N LYS A 458 25.35 -12.68 -15.42
CA LYS A 458 25.96 -12.13 -16.64
C LYS A 458 27.48 -12.00 -16.42
N PRO A 459 28.32 -12.54 -17.31
CA PRO A 459 29.76 -12.29 -17.27
C PRO A 459 30.03 -10.78 -17.30
N ARG A 460 31.03 -10.34 -16.52
CA ARG A 460 31.42 -8.93 -16.48
C ARG A 460 32.11 -8.49 -17.76
#